data_AF-A0A6V7W6Y4-F1
#
_entry.id   AF-A0A6V7W6Y4-F1
#
_cell.length_a   1.000
_cell.length_b   1.000
_cell.length_c   1.000
_cell.angle_alpha   90.00
_cell.angle_beta   90.00
_cell.angle_gamma   90.00
#
_symmetry.space_group_name_H-M   'P 1'
#
loop_
_entity.id
_entity.type
_entity.pdbx_description
1 polymer ?
#
loop_
_entity_poly.entity_id
_entity_poly.type
_entity_poly.pdbx_seq_one_letter_code
_entity_poly.pdbx_strand_id
1 'polypeptide(L)'
;MLERVRATVCIWQYETKGRICAIRGTIVVWSLSIVYTIYVILSALADTDTFGQPMGVVYLTSKYNATIILYTYYLILFIATITTICDFVIYRINKTFKKRNKTSFTYSLSANYQLNENLLAMRFILPLDASYALFFGLYLISVAVLRIYRDKLGDVNYISFYCLATMLPLLHSFITLFIYICFLKRIQRRKILKNKSIGSDRTVIF
;
A
#
# COMPACT_ATOMS: atom_id res chain seq x y z
N MET A 1 0.71 2.42 7.99
CA MET A 1 -0.27 2.49 9.09
C MET A 1 0.28 3.15 10.36
N LEU A 2 1.37 2.65 10.97
CA LEU A 2 1.89 3.17 12.25
C LEU A 2 2.12 4.69 12.29
N GLU A 3 2.65 5.25 11.20
CA GLU A 3 2.84 6.70 11.09
C GLU A 3 1.51 7.47 11.15
N ARG A 4 0.46 6.95 10.51
CA ARG A 4 -0.87 7.58 10.44
C ARG A 4 -1.65 7.45 11.76
N VAL A 5 -1.50 6.32 12.46
CA VAL A 5 -1.98 6.15 13.84
C VAL A 5 -1.31 7.19 14.73
N ARG A 6 0.02 7.30 14.64
CA ARG A 6 0.79 8.27 15.43
C ARG A 6 0.43 9.72 15.11
N ALA A 7 0.22 10.06 13.84
CA ALA A 7 -0.22 11.39 13.42
C ALA A 7 -1.65 11.73 13.88
N THR A 8 -2.48 10.72 14.16
CA THR A 8 -3.87 10.92 14.63
C THR A 8 -3.97 10.94 16.16
N VAL A 9 -3.26 10.04 16.84
CA VAL A 9 -3.37 9.84 18.31
C VAL A 9 -2.34 10.66 19.08
N CYS A 10 -1.13 10.83 18.55
CA CYS A 10 0.01 11.46 19.24
C CYS A 10 0.54 12.68 18.48
N ILE A 11 -0.33 13.66 18.24
CA ILE A 11 -0.04 14.87 17.43
C ILE A 11 1.24 15.58 17.88
N TRP A 12 1.38 15.83 19.19
CA TRP A 12 2.54 16.54 19.79
C TRP A 12 3.88 15.82 19.58
N GLN A 13 3.89 14.49 19.65
CA GLN A 13 5.10 13.68 19.44
C GLN A 13 5.40 13.45 17.96
N TYR A 14 4.42 13.66 17.08
CA TYR A 14 4.60 13.57 15.63
C TYR A 14 5.34 14.81 15.10
N GLU A 15 4.99 16.01 15.54
CA GLU A 15 5.66 17.25 15.10
C GLU A 15 7.16 17.27 15.43
N THR A 16 7.53 16.79 16.61
CA THR A 16 8.91 16.85 17.10
C THR A 16 9.79 15.70 16.59
N LYS A 17 9.23 14.51 16.38
CA LYS A 17 10.02 13.28 16.12
C LYS A 17 9.53 12.44 14.93
N GLY A 18 8.55 12.93 14.14
CA GLY A 18 7.94 12.19 13.04
C GLY A 18 8.94 11.78 11.96
N ARG A 19 9.76 12.73 11.49
CA ARG A 19 10.73 12.51 10.40
C ARG A 19 11.76 11.42 10.73
N ILE A 20 12.34 11.46 11.93
CA ILE A 20 13.35 10.48 12.36
C ILE A 20 12.72 9.08 12.46
N CYS A 21 11.50 8.99 12.98
CA CYS A 21 10.77 7.72 13.08
C CYS A 21 10.47 7.13 11.70
N ALA A 22 10.04 7.95 10.74
CA ALA A 22 9.76 7.50 9.38
C ALA A 22 11.02 6.97 8.69
N ILE A 23 12.14 7.70 8.77
CA ILE A 23 13.41 7.27 8.16
C ILE A 23 13.88 5.93 8.74
N ARG A 24 13.89 5.80 10.08
CA ARG A 24 14.29 4.55 10.74
C ARG A 24 13.38 3.39 10.36
N GLY A 25 12.07 3.62 10.31
CA GLY A 25 11.10 2.61 9.87
C GLY A 25 11.34 2.15 8.43
N THR A 26 11.58 3.08 7.52
CA THR A 26 11.88 2.77 6.12
C THR A 26 13.14 1.93 5.99
N ILE A 27 14.22 2.28 6.69
CA ILE A 27 15.48 1.52 6.65
C ILE A 27 15.24 0.07 7.11
N VAL A 28 14.56 -0.12 8.24
CA VAL A 28 14.29 -1.47 8.78
C VAL A 28 13.46 -2.31 7.80
N VAL A 29 12.40 -1.75 7.23
CA VAL A 29 11.54 -2.46 6.27
C VAL A 29 12.31 -2.83 5.01
N TRP A 30 13.13 -1.92 4.48
CA TRP A 30 13.95 -2.18 3.30
C TRP A 30 15.01 -3.24 3.55
N SER A 31 15.72 -3.18 4.68
CA SER A 31 16.70 -4.19 5.06
C SER A 31 16.08 -5.58 5.17
N LEU A 32 14.93 -5.71 5.83
CA LEU A 32 14.20 -6.98 5.92
C LEU A 32 13.76 -7.50 4.55
N SER A 33 13.22 -6.63 3.68
CA SER A 33 12.82 -7.01 2.32
C SER A 33 14.00 -7.50 1.47
N ILE A 34 15.17 -6.85 1.57
CA ILE A 34 16.38 -7.25 0.85
C ILE A 34 16.85 -8.62 1.33
N VAL A 35 16.95 -8.82 2.65
CA VAL A 35 17.37 -10.11 3.23
C VAL A 35 16.42 -11.23 2.81
N TYR A 36 15.11 -10.99 2.87
CA TYR A 36 14.10 -11.96 2.41
C TYR A 36 14.24 -12.28 0.92
N THR A 37 14.49 -11.26 0.08
CA THR A 37 14.70 -11.45 -1.36
C THR A 37 15.94 -12.28 -1.65
N ILE A 38 17.05 -12.02 -0.96
CA ILE A 38 18.28 -12.81 -1.08
C ILE A 38 18.02 -14.28 -0.70
N TYR A 39 17.31 -14.51 0.41
CA TYR A 39 16.93 -15.85 0.85
C TYR A 39 16.13 -16.61 -0.23
N VAL A 40 15.13 -15.96 -0.84
CA VAL A 40 14.31 -16.57 -1.90
C VAL A 40 15.16 -16.92 -3.12
N ILE A 41 16.06 -16.01 -3.54
CA ILE A 41 16.95 -16.23 -4.69
C ILE A 41 17.90 -17.40 -4.44
N LEU A 42 18.59 -17.41 -3.29
CA LEU A 42 19.52 -18.50 -2.95
C LEU A 42 18.82 -19.85 -2.86
N SER A 43 17.62 -19.89 -2.27
CA SER A 43 16.82 -21.11 -2.17
C SER A 43 16.30 -21.61 -3.52
N ALA A 44 16.11 -20.70 -4.48
CA ALA A 44 15.75 -21.05 -5.85
C ALA A 44 16.96 -21.57 -6.65
N LEU A 45 18.13 -20.94 -6.51
CA LEU A 45 19.37 -21.38 -7.16
C LEU A 45 19.86 -22.75 -6.66
N ALA A 46 19.54 -23.11 -5.42
CA ALA A 46 19.88 -24.41 -4.84
C ALA A 46 19.03 -25.59 -5.37
N ASP A 47 17.93 -25.32 -6.08
CA ASP A 47 17.05 -26.33 -6.66
C ASP A 47 17.41 -26.52 -8.15
N THR A 48 18.42 -27.35 -8.40
CA THR A 48 18.93 -27.66 -9.75
C THR A 48 18.03 -28.62 -10.53
N ASP A 49 17.16 -29.36 -9.82
CA ASP A 49 16.54 -30.57 -10.36
C ASP A 49 15.07 -30.39 -10.72
N THR A 50 14.37 -29.40 -10.14
CA THR A 50 12.89 -29.34 -10.21
C THR A 50 12.35 -28.25 -11.15
N PHE A 51 13.10 -27.18 -11.44
CA PHE A 51 12.64 -26.04 -12.26
C PHE A 51 13.76 -25.45 -13.14
N GLY A 52 14.18 -26.20 -14.17
CA GLY A 52 15.20 -25.78 -15.15
C GLY A 52 14.81 -24.64 -16.11
N GLN A 53 13.83 -23.80 -15.77
CA GLN A 53 13.48 -22.63 -16.58
C GLN A 53 13.42 -21.37 -15.70
N PRO A 54 14.16 -20.30 -16.03
CA PRO A 54 14.05 -19.03 -15.35
C PRO A 54 12.68 -18.42 -15.70
N MET A 55 11.68 -18.70 -14.86
CA MET A 55 10.37 -18.07 -14.95
C MET A 55 10.42 -16.74 -14.18
N GLY A 56 9.80 -15.69 -14.75
CA GLY A 56 10.01 -14.30 -14.35
C GLY A 56 9.78 -13.95 -12.88
N VAL A 57 10.04 -12.69 -12.51
CA VAL A 57 10.14 -12.07 -11.16
C VAL A 57 9.21 -12.60 -10.04
N VAL A 58 8.04 -13.18 -10.36
CA VAL A 58 7.05 -13.72 -9.39
C VAL A 58 7.19 -15.24 -9.17
N TYR A 59 8.12 -15.92 -9.86
CA TYR A 59 8.22 -17.38 -9.98
C TYR A 59 9.53 -17.98 -9.44
N LEU A 60 10.14 -17.37 -8.43
CA LEU A 60 11.28 -17.96 -7.71
C LEU A 60 10.80 -18.97 -6.65
N THR A 61 9.90 -19.88 -7.02
CA THR A 61 9.43 -20.96 -6.15
C THR A 61 10.21 -22.24 -6.44
N SER A 62 10.90 -22.75 -5.42
CA SER A 62 11.59 -24.02 -5.39
C SER A 62 10.92 -24.95 -4.38
N LYS A 63 11.25 -26.25 -4.42
CA LYS A 63 10.72 -27.22 -3.44
C LYS A 63 10.98 -26.79 -1.99
N TYR A 64 12.10 -26.09 -1.74
CA TYR A 64 12.53 -25.69 -0.40
C TYR A 64 11.83 -24.44 0.14
N ASN A 65 11.41 -23.52 -0.75
CA ASN A 65 10.85 -22.23 -0.32
C ASN A 65 9.32 -22.13 -0.53
N ALA A 66 8.70 -23.03 -1.29
CA ALA A 66 7.30 -22.91 -1.70
C ALA A 66 6.32 -22.81 -0.51
N THR A 67 6.53 -23.60 0.54
CA THR A 67 5.69 -23.59 1.74
C THR A 67 5.87 -22.29 2.55
N ILE A 68 7.12 -21.82 2.68
CA ILE A 68 7.44 -20.59 3.40
C ILE A 68 6.85 -19.38 2.68
N ILE A 69 6.97 -19.33 1.35
CA ILE A 69 6.39 -18.27 0.52
C ILE A 69 4.86 -18.24 0.67
N LEU A 70 4.21 -19.41 0.65
CA LEU A 70 2.76 -19.50 0.81
C LEU A 70 2.29 -19.00 2.18
N TYR A 71 2.94 -19.41 3.27
CA TYR A 71 2.61 -18.89 4.61
C TYR A 71 2.87 -17.39 4.72
N THR A 72 3.97 -16.91 4.13
CA THR A 72 4.29 -15.48 4.09
C THR A 72 3.20 -14.69 3.36
N TYR A 73 2.66 -15.21 2.26
CA TYR A 73 1.56 -14.56 1.55
C TYR A 73 0.26 -14.51 2.37
N TYR A 74 -0.09 -15.58 3.09
CA TYR A 74 -1.24 -15.52 4.00
C TYR A 74 -1.05 -14.52 5.13
N LEU A 75 0.16 -14.44 5.69
CA LEU A 75 0.52 -13.45 6.70
C LEU A 75 0.42 -12.02 6.15
N ILE A 76 0.89 -11.78 4.93
CA ILE A 76 0.76 -10.47 4.26
C ILE A 76 -0.71 -10.11 4.04
N LEU A 77 -1.55 -11.05 3.59
CA LEU A 77 -2.99 -10.82 3.42
C LEU A 77 -3.65 -10.46 4.76
N PHE A 78 -3.30 -11.18 5.82
CA PHE A 78 -3.80 -10.92 7.18
C PHE A 78 -3.41 -9.52 7.66
N ILE A 79 -2.13 -9.15 7.53
CA ILE A 79 -1.64 -7.81 7.87
C ILE A 79 -2.37 -6.76 7.02
N ALA A 80 -2.49 -6.95 5.71
CA ALA A 80 -3.18 -6.04 4.81
C ALA A 80 -4.62 -5.80 5.25
N THR A 81 -5.36 -6.86 5.56
CA THR A 81 -6.75 -6.79 6.03
C THR A 81 -6.87 -6.01 7.35
N ILE A 82 -6.00 -6.30 8.32
CA ILE A 82 -5.95 -5.54 9.58
C ILE A 82 -5.66 -4.07 9.31
N THR A 83 -4.69 -3.76 8.46
CA THR A 83 -4.32 -2.37 8.16
C THR A 83 -5.48 -1.60 7.52
N THR A 84 -6.25 -2.23 6.62
CA THR A 84 -7.44 -1.62 6.02
C THR A 84 -8.53 -1.35 7.06
N ILE A 85 -8.76 -2.28 7.98
CA ILE A 85 -9.74 -2.10 9.08
C ILE A 85 -9.30 -0.96 10.00
N CYS A 86 -8.03 -0.94 10.41
CA CYS A 86 -7.49 0.13 11.24
C CYS A 86 -7.61 1.49 10.55
N ASP A 87 -7.23 1.60 9.28
CA ASP A 87 -7.36 2.85 8.52
C ASP A 87 -8.81 3.32 8.42
N PHE A 88 -9.77 2.39 8.28
CA PHE A 88 -11.20 2.71 8.31
C PHE A 88 -11.66 3.23 9.67
N VAL A 89 -11.21 2.61 10.77
CA VAL A 89 -11.51 3.08 12.13
C VAL A 89 -10.94 4.47 12.36
N ILE A 90 -9.69 4.71 11.99
CA ILE A 90 -9.04 6.02 12.12
C ILE A 90 -9.75 7.08 11.27
N TYR A 91 -10.17 6.74 10.06
CA TYR A 91 -10.97 7.63 9.22
C TYR A 91 -12.29 8.05 9.90
N ARG A 92 -12.99 7.10 10.54
CA ARG A 92 -14.21 7.41 11.32
C ARG A 92 -13.93 8.30 12.52
N ILE A 93 -12.85 8.03 13.25
CA ILE A 93 -12.41 8.84 14.40
C ILE A 93 -12.11 10.29 13.94
N ASN A 94 -11.34 10.46 12.87
CA ASN A 94 -10.99 11.78 12.33
C ASN A 94 -12.21 12.56 11.83
N LYS A 95 -13.18 11.88 11.21
CA LYS A 95 -14.46 12.50 10.81
C LYS A 95 -15.26 12.97 12.02
N THR A 96 -15.22 12.23 13.12
CA THR A 96 -15.90 12.57 14.37
C THR A 96 -15.24 13.77 15.06
N PHE A 97 -13.90 13.79 15.14
CA PHE A 97 -13.15 14.94 15.66
C PHE A 97 -13.39 16.21 14.85
N LYS A 98 -13.48 16.11 13.51
CA LYS A 98 -13.80 17.27 12.67
C LYS A 98 -15.17 17.89 12.98
N LYS A 99 -16.17 17.06 13.29
CA LYS A 99 -17.51 17.54 13.67
C LYS A 99 -17.48 18.24 15.05
N ARG A 100 -16.74 17.68 16.01
CA ARG A 100 -16.57 18.25 17.35
C ARG A 100 -15.75 19.55 17.35
N ASN A 101 -14.66 19.64 16.59
CA ASN A 101 -13.85 20.87 16.51
C ASN A 101 -14.57 22.06 15.89
N LYS A 102 -15.59 21.85 15.05
CA LYS A 102 -16.43 22.94 14.53
C LYS A 102 -17.36 23.57 15.58
N THR A 103 -17.62 22.85 16.67
CA THR A 103 -18.56 23.26 17.72
C THR A 103 -17.86 23.64 19.03
N SER A 104 -16.55 23.45 19.12
CA SER A 104 -15.77 23.74 20.33
C SER A 104 -15.33 25.20 20.40
N PHE A 105 -15.44 25.79 21.60
CA PHE A 105 -15.03 27.15 21.91
C PHE A 105 -13.50 27.36 21.84
N THR A 106 -12.71 26.29 21.96
CA THR A 106 -11.24 26.31 21.88
C THR A 106 -10.77 25.84 20.50
N TYR A 107 -10.95 26.69 19.50
CA TYR A 107 -10.55 26.41 18.12
C TYR A 107 -9.05 26.70 17.90
N SER A 108 -8.27 25.68 17.53
CA SER A 108 -6.88 25.86 17.09
C SER A 108 -6.76 25.67 15.58
N LEU A 109 -6.22 26.70 14.91
CA LEU A 109 -6.07 26.73 13.45
C LEU A 109 -5.10 25.64 12.95
N SER A 110 -3.99 25.43 13.67
CA SER A 110 -2.95 24.45 13.34
C SER A 110 -3.47 23.01 13.41
N ALA A 111 -4.19 22.64 14.48
CA ALA A 111 -4.75 21.30 14.62
C ALA A 111 -5.84 21.01 13.58
N ASN A 112 -6.67 22.01 13.23
CA ASN A 112 -7.68 21.84 12.19
C ASN A 112 -7.05 21.71 10.79
N TYR A 113 -5.95 22.42 10.51
CA TYR A 113 -5.18 22.25 9.28
C TYR A 113 -4.61 20.82 9.16
N GLN A 114 -3.93 20.34 10.20
CA GLN A 114 -3.38 18.97 10.25
C GLN A 114 -4.46 17.90 10.09
N LEU A 115 -5.58 18.04 10.79
CA LEU A 115 -6.70 17.11 10.69
C LEU A 115 -7.26 17.06 9.26
N ASN A 116 -7.35 18.20 8.59
CA ASN A 116 -7.85 18.28 7.22
C ASN A 116 -6.87 17.68 6.22
N GLU A 117 -5.57 17.84 6.42
CA GLU A 117 -4.52 17.19 5.64
C GLU A 117 -4.53 15.67 5.82
N ASN A 118 -4.61 15.19 7.08
CA ASN A 118 -4.73 13.77 7.41
C ASN A 118 -5.99 13.14 6.81
N LEU A 119 -7.14 13.81 6.88
CA LEU A 119 -8.37 13.34 6.24
C LEU A 119 -8.29 13.31 4.72
N LEU A 120 -7.60 14.27 4.11
CA LEU A 120 -7.37 14.27 2.67
C LEU A 120 -6.51 13.07 2.29
N ALA A 121 -5.39 12.84 2.97
CA ALA A 121 -4.51 11.70 2.73
C ALA A 121 -5.23 10.36 2.92
N MET A 122 -5.98 10.19 4.01
CA MET A 122 -6.75 8.96 4.27
C MET A 122 -7.80 8.66 3.21
N ARG A 123 -8.44 9.70 2.64
CA ARG A 123 -9.43 9.51 1.57
C ARG A 123 -8.83 8.89 0.31
N PHE A 124 -7.52 9.07 0.07
CA PHE A 124 -6.82 8.46 -1.05
C PHE A 124 -6.23 7.10 -0.71
N ILE A 125 -5.61 6.98 0.46
CA ILE A 125 -4.88 5.76 0.79
C ILE A 125 -5.82 4.62 1.19
N LEU A 126 -6.94 4.91 1.87
CA LEU A 126 -7.90 3.88 2.29
C LEU A 126 -8.47 3.05 1.11
N PRO A 127 -8.99 3.64 0.02
CA PRO A 127 -9.45 2.83 -1.12
C PRO A 127 -8.28 2.11 -1.82
N LEU A 128 -7.06 2.65 -1.75
CA LEU A 128 -5.88 2.00 -2.30
C LEU A 128 -5.52 0.74 -1.51
N ASP A 129 -5.42 0.85 -0.18
CA ASP A 129 -5.11 -0.27 0.71
C ASP A 129 -6.21 -1.33 0.68
N ALA A 130 -7.49 -0.92 0.63
CA ALA A 130 -8.62 -1.83 0.46
C ALA A 130 -8.59 -2.56 -0.89
N SER A 131 -8.26 -1.86 -1.97
CA SER A 131 -8.12 -2.49 -3.29
C SER A 131 -6.96 -3.49 -3.30
N TYR A 132 -5.84 -3.19 -2.65
CA TYR A 132 -4.71 -4.12 -2.55
C TYR A 132 -5.13 -5.42 -1.87
N ALA A 133 -5.76 -5.33 -0.70
CA ALA A 133 -6.24 -6.50 0.02
C ALA A 133 -7.23 -7.34 -0.81
N LEU A 134 -8.09 -6.69 -1.60
CA LEU A 134 -9.04 -7.36 -2.49
C LEU A 134 -8.33 -8.09 -3.64
N PHE A 135 -7.51 -7.39 -4.43
CA PHE A 135 -6.82 -7.99 -5.59
C PHE A 135 -5.84 -9.09 -5.15
N PHE A 136 -5.11 -8.87 -4.06
CA PHE A 136 -4.20 -9.86 -3.50
C PHE A 136 -4.95 -11.07 -2.92
N GLY A 137 -6.10 -10.85 -2.27
CA GLY A 137 -6.98 -11.92 -1.80
C GLY A 137 -7.53 -12.76 -2.96
N LEU A 138 -8.00 -12.12 -4.04
CA LEU A 138 -8.46 -12.82 -5.25
C LEU A 138 -7.35 -13.64 -5.89
N TYR A 139 -6.13 -13.10 -5.95
CA TYR A 139 -4.96 -13.86 -6.40
C TYR A 139 -4.75 -15.12 -5.56
N LEU A 140 -4.76 -15.01 -4.23
CA LEU A 140 -4.54 -16.15 -3.34
C LEU A 140 -5.66 -17.20 -3.44
N ILE A 141 -6.91 -16.79 -3.55
CA ILE A 141 -8.04 -17.70 -3.78
C ILE A 141 -7.86 -18.42 -5.12
N SER A 142 -7.51 -17.69 -6.18
CA SER A 142 -7.30 -18.27 -7.51
C SER A 142 -6.17 -19.31 -7.49
N VAL A 143 -5.05 -18.99 -6.85
CA VAL A 143 -3.92 -19.92 -6.67
C VAL A 143 -4.31 -21.13 -5.82
N ALA A 144 -5.09 -20.94 -4.75
CA ALA A 144 -5.55 -22.04 -3.91
C ALA A 144 -6.46 -23.00 -4.68
N VAL A 145 -7.42 -22.47 -5.46
CA VAL A 145 -8.28 -23.27 -6.34
C VAL A 145 -7.43 -24.04 -7.36
N LEU A 146 -6.47 -23.39 -8.03
CA LEU A 146 -5.59 -24.06 -8.99
C LEU A 146 -4.79 -25.20 -8.36
N ARG A 147 -4.33 -25.05 -7.11
CA ARG A 147 -3.64 -26.11 -6.37
C ARG A 147 -4.56 -27.29 -6.05
N ILE A 148 -5.81 -27.05 -5.66
CA ILE A 148 -6.79 -28.12 -5.37
C ILE A 148 -7.12 -28.92 -6.62
N TYR A 149 -7.21 -28.27 -7.78
CA TYR A 149 -7.53 -28.93 -9.06
C TYR A 149 -6.29 -29.35 -9.86
N ARG A 150 -5.10 -29.33 -9.26
CA ARG A 150 -3.83 -29.64 -9.94
C ARG A 150 -3.87 -31.01 -10.62
N ASP A 151 -4.34 -32.04 -9.91
CA ASP A 151 -4.36 -33.42 -10.39
C ASP A 151 -5.34 -33.66 -11.55
N LYS A 152 -6.26 -32.72 -11.78
CA LYS A 152 -7.28 -32.79 -12.85
C LYS A 152 -6.94 -31.93 -14.07
N LEU A 153 -5.90 -31.10 -13.98
CA LEU A 153 -5.51 -30.15 -15.02
C LEU A 153 -4.23 -30.63 -15.71
N GLY A 154 -4.24 -30.67 -17.04
CA GLY A 154 -3.01 -30.85 -17.81
C GLY A 154 -2.01 -29.71 -17.56
N ASP A 155 -0.71 -30.00 -17.63
CA ASP A 155 0.36 -29.07 -17.25
C ASP A 155 0.29 -27.72 -17.97
N VAL A 156 -0.01 -27.74 -19.27
CA VAL A 156 -0.14 -26.53 -20.09
C VAL A 156 -1.27 -25.62 -19.59
N ASN A 157 -2.42 -26.21 -19.23
CA ASN A 157 -3.57 -25.46 -18.73
C ASN A 157 -3.28 -24.92 -17.34
N TYR A 158 -2.64 -25.71 -16.47
CA TYR A 158 -2.25 -25.28 -15.13
C TYR A 158 -1.33 -24.07 -15.17
N ILE A 159 -0.26 -24.11 -15.97
CA ILE A 159 0.68 -23.00 -16.14
C ILE A 159 -0.03 -21.75 -16.69
N SER A 160 -0.90 -21.92 -17.70
CA SER A 160 -1.63 -20.80 -18.30
C SER A 160 -2.54 -20.09 -17.30
N PHE A 161 -3.34 -20.83 -16.54
CA PHE A 161 -4.20 -20.24 -15.52
C PHE A 161 -3.41 -19.61 -14.37
N TYR A 162 -2.29 -20.21 -13.99
CA TYR A 162 -1.41 -19.65 -12.97
C TYR A 162 -0.79 -18.32 -13.43
N CYS A 163 -0.36 -18.25 -14.70
CA CYS A 163 0.12 -17.02 -15.33
C CYS A 163 -0.95 -15.92 -15.30
N LEU A 164 -2.18 -16.25 -15.70
CA LEU A 164 -3.32 -15.32 -15.62
C LEU A 164 -3.58 -14.84 -14.18
N ALA A 165 -3.52 -15.72 -13.20
CA ALA A 165 -3.68 -15.34 -11.79
C ALA A 165 -2.58 -14.37 -11.35
N THR A 166 -1.32 -14.58 -11.75
CA THR A 166 -0.20 -13.68 -11.40
C THR A 166 -0.28 -12.30 -12.05
N MET A 167 -1.07 -12.13 -13.12
CA MET A 167 -1.30 -10.81 -13.71
C MET A 167 -2.15 -9.91 -12.81
N LEU A 168 -2.95 -10.45 -11.89
CA LEU A 168 -3.77 -9.67 -10.95
C LEU A 168 -2.96 -8.72 -10.05
N PRO A 169 -1.94 -9.17 -9.29
CA PRO A 169 -1.13 -8.29 -8.45
C PRO A 169 -0.29 -7.30 -9.29
N LEU A 170 0.16 -7.70 -10.49
CA LEU A 170 0.86 -6.81 -11.41
C LEU A 170 -0.06 -5.69 -11.91
N LEU A 171 -1.28 -6.03 -12.34
CA LEU A 171 -2.30 -5.09 -12.77
C LEU A 171 -2.62 -4.10 -11.65
N HIS A 172 -2.78 -4.58 -10.42
CA HIS A 172 -2.98 -3.72 -9.25
C HIS A 172 -1.83 -2.73 -9.07
N SER A 173 -0.58 -3.20 -9.19
CA SER A 173 0.62 -2.34 -9.13
C SER A 173 0.60 -1.25 -10.20
N PHE A 174 0.22 -1.56 -11.44
CA PHE A 174 0.06 -0.55 -12.50
C PHE A 174 -1.05 0.46 -12.20
N ILE A 175 -2.20 -0.01 -11.71
CA ILE A 175 -3.33 0.87 -11.34
C ILE A 175 -2.93 1.83 -10.21
N THR A 176 -2.24 1.34 -9.18
CA THR A 176 -1.79 2.20 -8.07
C THR A 176 -0.81 3.28 -8.54
N LEU A 177 0.14 2.94 -9.40
CA LEU A 177 1.07 3.88 -10.00
C LEU A 177 0.33 4.94 -10.83
N PHE A 178 -0.63 4.51 -11.65
CA PHE A 178 -1.44 5.41 -12.47
C PHE A 178 -2.24 6.40 -11.61
N ILE A 179 -2.94 5.92 -10.57
CA ILE A 179 -3.69 6.77 -9.63
C ILE A 179 -2.75 7.78 -8.95
N TYR A 180 -1.56 7.34 -8.54
CA TYR A 180 -0.56 8.21 -7.92
C TYR A 180 -0.09 9.33 -8.86
N ILE A 181 0.20 9.01 -10.13
CA ILE A 181 0.59 10.01 -11.13
C ILE A 181 -0.56 11.02 -11.37
N CYS A 182 -1.80 10.54 -11.52
CA CYS A 182 -2.98 11.40 -11.65
C CYS A 182 -3.14 12.33 -10.44
N PHE A 183 -2.88 11.81 -9.24
CA PHE A 183 -2.95 12.59 -8.01
C PHE A 183 -1.89 13.69 -7.95
N LEU A 184 -0.63 13.39 -8.29
CA LEU A 184 0.44 14.38 -8.36
C LEU A 184 0.11 15.49 -9.36
N LYS A 185 -0.36 15.13 -10.57
CA LYS A 185 -0.80 16.11 -11.58
C LYS A 185 -1.92 17.01 -11.04
N ARG A 186 -2.87 16.44 -10.28
CA ARG A 186 -3.98 17.21 -9.69
C ARG A 186 -3.49 18.20 -8.63
N ILE A 187 -2.53 17.82 -7.79
CA ILE A 187 -1.91 18.73 -6.80
C ILE A 187 -1.17 19.86 -7.51
N GLN A 188 -0.36 19.54 -8.53
CA GLN A 188 0.40 20.53 -9.29
C GLN A 188 -0.54 21.55 -9.95
N ARG A 189 -1.63 21.11 -10.58
CA ARG A 189 -2.64 22.01 -11.17
C ARG A 189 -3.25 22.96 -10.13
N ARG A 190 -3.55 22.47 -8.92
CA ARG A 190 -4.07 23.32 -7.84
C ARG A 190 -3.07 24.38 -7.37
N LYS A 191 -1.77 24.04 -7.31
CA LYS A 191 -0.71 25.00 -6.98
C LYS A 191 -0.58 26.08 -8.06
N ILE A 192 -0.61 25.69 -9.34
CA ILE A 192 -0.53 26.63 -10.47
C ILE A 192 -1.73 27.60 -10.46
N LEU A 193 -2.96 27.09 -10.27
CA LEU A 193 -4.15 27.92 -10.18
C LEU A 193 -4.11 28.91 -9.00
N LYS A 194 -3.60 28.46 -7.84
CA LYS A 194 -3.44 29.33 -6.66
C LYS A 194 -2.38 30.42 -6.87
N ASN A 195 -1.28 30.12 -7.57
CA ASN A 195 -0.28 31.14 -7.91
C ASN A 195 -0.81 32.14 -8.95
N LYS A 196 -1.64 31.68 -9.90
CA LYS A 196 -2.24 32.55 -10.92
C LYS A 196 -3.27 33.53 -10.31
N SER A 197 -4.05 33.10 -9.31
CA SER A 197 -4.98 34.00 -8.61
C SER A 197 -4.26 35.08 -7.80
N ILE A 198 -3.16 34.74 -7.11
CA ILE A 198 -2.35 35.70 -6.35
C ILE A 198 -1.62 36.70 -7.27
N GLY A 199 -1.23 36.28 -8.48
CA GLY A 199 -0.66 37.17 -9.49
C GLY A 199 -1.67 38.16 -10.08
N SER A 200 -2.94 37.76 -10.20
CA SER A 200 -4.02 38.61 -10.73
C SER A 200 -4.48 39.69 -9.73
N ASP A 201 -4.45 39.39 -8.42
CA ASP A 201 -4.82 40.37 -7.38
C ASP A 201 -3.77 41.47 -7.17
N ARG A 202 -2.52 41.27 -7.62
CA ARG A 202 -1.47 42.31 -7.54
C ARG A 202 -1.49 43.30 -8.70
N THR A 203 -2.28 43.04 -9.75
CA THR A 203 -2.37 43.91 -10.94
C THR A 203 -3.51 44.92 -10.90
N VAL A 204 -4.30 44.97 -9.82
CA VAL A 204 -5.40 45.94 -9.63
C VAL A 204 -5.08 46.86 -8.45
N ILE A 205 -3.92 47.51 -8.51
CA ILE A 205 -3.62 48.72 -7.74
C ILE A 205 -2.83 49.65 -8.67
N PHE A 206 -3.54 50.31 -9.56
CA PHE A 206 -3.15 51.58 -10.18
C PHE A 206 -4.41 52.37 -10.45
#